data_AF-A0A0C2ZJ62-F1
#
_entry.id   AF-A0A0C2ZJ62-F1
#
_cell.length_a   1.000
_cell.length_b   1.000
_cell.length_c   1.000
_cell.angle_alpha   90.00
_cell.angle_beta   90.00
_cell.angle_gamma   90.00
#
_symmetry.space_group_name_H-M   'P 1'
#
loop_
_entity.id
_entity.type
_entity.pdbx_description
1 polymer ?
#
loop_
_entity_poly.entity_id
_entity_poly.type
_entity_poly.pdbx_seq_one_letter_code
_entity_poly.pdbx_strand_id
1 'polypeptide(L)'
;ILWDLYEHSFRFELLALDWLLVPQLWTNPDNACLEQVFPSDAELAMCMEPFPMKNQGLVSLELEEKCCYVESFHVLLSLWPEFPMELQDSLMPSAVSTCVWVVEKNLAQFYTQAFFDNFGRPPIVPHLIP
;
A
#
# COMPACT_ATOMS: atom_id res chain seq x y z
N ILE A 1 17.98 5.07 9.81
CA ILE A 1 17.45 6.46 9.76
C ILE A 1 16.80 6.77 8.41
N LEU A 2 17.53 6.78 7.29
CA LEU A 2 16.94 7.19 6.00
C LEU A 2 15.89 6.19 5.47
N TRP A 3 16.16 4.89 5.57
CA TRP A 3 15.20 3.86 5.17
C TRP A 3 13.95 3.85 6.07
N ASP A 4 14.14 3.90 7.40
CA ASP A 4 13.03 3.98 8.36
C ASP A 4 12.14 5.19 8.06
N LEU A 5 12.76 6.33 7.71
CA LEU A 5 12.04 7.53 7.34
C LEU A 5 11.19 7.32 6.08
N TYR A 6 11.71 6.68 5.04
CA TYR A 6 10.95 6.42 3.81
C TYR A 6 9.76 5.50 4.04
N GLU A 7 9.96 4.39 4.77
CA GLU A 7 8.89 3.44 5.03
C GLU A 7 7.78 4.05 5.90
N HIS A 8 8.16 4.71 7.00
CA HIS A 8 7.20 5.39 7.86
C HIS A 8 6.49 6.52 7.12
N SER A 9 7.21 7.29 6.28
CA SER A 9 6.57 8.38 5.54
C SER A 9 5.57 7.88 4.51
N PHE A 10 5.85 6.77 3.81
CA PHE A 10 4.86 6.13 2.93
C PHE A 10 3.62 5.68 3.73
N ARG A 11 3.82 5.00 4.87
CA ARG A 11 2.72 4.61 5.78
C ARG A 11 1.87 5.81 6.18
N PHE A 12 2.49 6.88 6.69
CA PHE A 12 1.78 8.09 7.11
C PHE A 12 1.03 8.77 5.97
N GLU A 13 1.62 8.84 4.78
CA GLU A 13 0.98 9.45 3.61
C GLU A 13 -0.20 8.63 3.10
N LEU A 14 -0.07 7.30 3.07
CA LEU A 14 -1.17 6.40 2.71
C LEU A 14 -2.32 6.53 3.71
N LEU A 15 -2.02 6.52 5.01
CA LEU A 15 -3.02 6.69 6.08
C LEU A 15 -3.70 8.06 6.01
N ALA A 16 -2.94 9.13 5.77
CA ALA A 16 -3.49 10.48 5.66
C ALA A 16 -4.46 10.61 4.48
N LEU A 17 -4.13 9.99 3.34
CA LEU A 17 -5.01 9.98 2.17
C LEU A 17 -6.25 9.11 2.40
N ASP A 18 -6.08 7.91 2.96
CA ASP A 18 -7.19 7.01 3.27
C ASP A 18 -8.20 7.67 4.23
N TRP A 19 -7.70 8.33 5.28
CA TRP A 19 -8.53 9.06 6.23
C TRP A 19 -9.29 10.23 5.59
N LEU A 20 -8.65 10.93 4.64
CA LEU A 20 -9.27 12.03 3.92
C LEU A 20 -10.39 11.54 2.98
N LEU A 21 -10.14 10.45 2.25
CA LEU A 21 -11.06 9.95 1.22
C LEU A 21 -12.21 9.13 1.81
N VAL A 22 -11.96 8.36 2.87
CA VAL A 22 -12.94 7.44 3.44
C VAL A 22 -13.01 7.54 4.97
N PRO A 23 -13.31 8.73 5.54
CA PRO A 23 -13.26 8.98 6.98
C PRO A 23 -14.21 8.07 7.79
N GLN A 24 -15.29 7.59 7.18
CA GLN A 24 -16.23 6.67 7.81
C GLN A 24 -15.59 5.31 8.18
N LEU A 25 -14.58 4.83 7.44
CA LEU A 25 -13.94 3.56 7.76
C LEU A 25 -13.15 3.62 9.07
N TRP A 26 -12.62 4.79 9.41
CA TRP A 26 -11.84 5.04 10.62
C TRP A 26 -12.70 5.14 11.89
N THR A 27 -14.01 5.26 11.74
CA THR A 27 -14.94 5.26 12.89
C THR A 27 -15.32 3.86 13.36
N ASN A 28 -15.05 2.83 12.54
CA ASN A 28 -15.30 1.45 12.89
C ASN A 28 -13.97 0.70 13.14
N PRO A 29 -13.71 0.26 14.38
CA PRO A 29 -12.48 -0.46 14.72
C PRO A 29 -12.30 -1.80 13.99
N ASP A 30 -13.35 -2.35 13.37
CA ASP A 30 -13.28 -3.62 12.64
C ASP A 30 -12.70 -3.48 11.21
N ASN A 31 -12.44 -2.27 10.72
CA ASN A 31 -11.96 -2.01 9.34
C ASN A 31 -10.44 -2.15 9.19
N ALA A 32 -9.86 -3.22 9.75
CA ALA A 32 -8.42 -3.51 9.81
C ALA A 32 -7.74 -3.81 8.44
N CYS A 33 -8.20 -3.21 7.34
CA CYS A 33 -7.63 -3.42 6.00
C CYS A 33 -6.26 -2.75 5.84
N LEU A 34 -6.00 -1.68 6.58
CA LEU A 34 -4.77 -0.87 6.46
C LEU A 34 -3.52 -1.62 6.93
N GLU A 35 -3.61 -2.35 8.04
CA GLU A 35 -2.47 -3.09 8.61
C GLU A 35 -1.99 -4.20 7.67
N GLN A 36 -2.87 -4.74 6.83
CA GLN A 36 -2.55 -5.83 5.91
C GLN A 36 -1.69 -5.39 4.71
N VAL A 37 -1.57 -4.07 4.46
CA VAL A 37 -0.72 -3.52 3.39
C VAL A 37 0.75 -3.49 3.80
N PHE A 38 1.05 -3.59 5.09
CA PHE A 38 2.40 -3.46 5.64
C PHE A 38 2.88 -4.78 6.24
N PRO A 39 4.17 -5.13 6.07
CA PRO A 39 4.71 -6.39 6.55
C PRO A 39 4.99 -6.47 8.06
N SER A 40 4.78 -5.38 8.81
CA SER A 40 5.09 -5.33 10.24
C SER A 40 3.87 -4.96 11.09
N ASP A 41 3.65 -5.73 12.16
CA ASP A 41 2.62 -5.54 13.21
C ASP A 41 2.97 -4.41 14.21
N ALA A 42 4.05 -3.66 14.01
CA ALA A 42 4.42 -2.58 14.92
C ALA A 42 3.46 -1.39 14.73
N GLU A 43 2.37 -1.40 15.50
CA GLU A 43 1.37 -0.34 15.69
C GLU A 43 1.92 1.10 15.67
N LEU A 44 2.25 1.70 14.52
CA LEU A 44 2.78 3.09 14.40
C LEU A 44 3.86 3.48 15.43
N ALA A 45 4.44 2.47 16.11
CA ALA A 45 5.22 2.67 17.30
C ALA A 45 6.60 2.87 16.75
N MET A 46 7.19 4.01 17.10
CA MET A 46 8.59 4.38 16.81
C MET A 46 9.59 3.42 17.50
N CYS A 47 9.22 2.16 17.69
CA CYS A 47 10.09 1.07 18.06
C CYS A 47 11.12 0.90 16.95
N MET A 48 12.38 0.80 17.33
CA MET A 48 13.45 0.50 16.37
C MET A 48 13.27 -0.92 15.87
N GLU A 49 12.50 -1.08 14.79
CA GLU A 49 12.54 -2.29 13.99
C GLU A 49 13.97 -2.50 13.50
N PRO A 50 14.49 -3.73 13.54
CA PRO A 50 15.78 -4.01 12.93
C PRO A 50 15.70 -3.69 11.44
N PHE A 51 16.76 -3.07 10.90
CA PHE A 51 16.85 -2.84 9.46
C PHE A 51 16.60 -4.15 8.69
N PRO A 52 15.69 -4.17 7.71
CA PRO A 52 15.31 -5.41 7.06
C PRO A 52 16.47 -6.01 6.27
N MET A 53 16.56 -7.35 6.31
CA MET A 53 17.59 -8.09 5.59
C MET A 53 17.21 -8.42 4.14
N LYS A 54 15.93 -8.26 3.78
CA LYS A 54 15.41 -8.46 2.42
C LYS A 54 14.27 -7.48 2.13
N ASN A 55 14.00 -7.23 0.85
CA ASN A 55 12.78 -6.51 0.44
C ASN A 55 11.54 -7.35 0.83
N GLN A 56 10.54 -6.71 1.42
CA GLN A 56 9.30 -7.32 1.93
C GLN A 56 8.10 -6.47 1.52
N GLY A 57 6.88 -6.96 1.72
CA GLY A 57 5.69 -6.15 1.45
C GLY A 57 5.46 -5.91 -0.05
N LEU A 58 5.00 -4.70 -0.39
CA LEU A 58 4.83 -4.24 -1.77
C LEU A 58 6.12 -4.27 -2.60
N VAL A 59 7.28 -4.13 -1.96
CA VAL A 59 8.58 -4.14 -2.62
C VAL A 59 9.23 -5.54 -2.66
N SER A 60 8.56 -6.58 -2.15
CA SER A 60 9.11 -7.94 -2.16
C SER A 60 9.45 -8.40 -3.59
N LEU A 61 10.57 -9.11 -3.70
CA LEU A 61 10.99 -9.77 -4.94
C LEU A 61 10.43 -11.21 -5.03
N GLU A 62 9.91 -11.72 -3.92
CA GLU A 62 9.24 -13.02 -3.85
C GLU A 62 7.80 -12.86 -4.34
N LEU A 63 7.47 -13.50 -5.46
CA LEU A 63 6.19 -13.30 -6.15
C LEU A 63 4.99 -13.59 -5.24
N GLU A 64 5.05 -14.66 -4.45
CA GLU A 64 3.97 -15.07 -3.55
C GLU A 64 3.74 -14.02 -2.46
N GLU A 65 4.82 -13.56 -1.81
CA GLU A 65 4.76 -12.47 -0.83
C GLU A 65 4.20 -11.20 -1.47
N LYS A 66 4.75 -10.79 -2.62
CA LYS A 66 4.33 -9.59 -3.34
C LYS A 66 2.84 -9.63 -3.72
N CYS A 67 2.34 -10.78 -4.20
CA CYS A 67 0.92 -10.96 -4.52
C CYS A 67 0.03 -10.64 -3.32
N CYS A 68 0.36 -11.16 -2.13
CA CYS A 68 -0.42 -10.92 -0.93
C CYS A 68 -0.53 -9.43 -0.61
N TYR A 69 0.58 -8.70 -0.63
CA TYR A 69 0.57 -7.26 -0.32
C TYR A 69 -0.06 -6.40 -1.42
N VAL A 70 0.13 -6.77 -2.69
CA VAL A 70 -0.55 -6.07 -3.81
C VAL A 70 -2.06 -6.27 -3.73
N GLU A 71 -2.54 -7.45 -3.34
CA GLU A 71 -3.96 -7.70 -3.11
C GLU A 71 -4.48 -6.92 -1.91
N SER A 72 -3.76 -6.89 -0.79
CA SER A 72 -4.16 -6.06 0.36
C SER A 72 -4.21 -4.57 0.00
N PHE A 73 -3.26 -4.09 -0.80
CA PHE A 73 -3.24 -2.72 -1.30
C PHE A 73 -4.39 -2.44 -2.28
N HIS A 74 -4.71 -3.42 -3.14
CA HIS A 74 -5.87 -3.38 -4.03
C HIS A 74 -7.17 -3.23 -3.25
N VAL A 75 -7.38 -4.10 -2.25
CA VAL A 75 -8.58 -4.07 -1.40
C VAL A 75 -8.71 -2.71 -0.72
N LEU A 76 -7.62 -2.16 -0.18
CA LEU A 76 -7.62 -0.83 0.43
C LEU A 76 -8.06 0.26 -0.58
N LEU A 77 -7.39 0.32 -1.74
CA LEU A 77 -7.68 1.33 -2.76
C LEU A 77 -9.07 1.18 -3.37
N SER A 78 -9.62 -0.03 -3.40
CA SER A 78 -10.97 -0.29 -3.90
C SER A 78 -12.09 0.39 -3.10
N LEU A 79 -11.78 0.80 -1.86
CA LEU A 79 -12.69 1.52 -0.98
C LEU A 79 -12.72 3.02 -1.29
N TRP A 80 -11.76 3.53 -2.06
CA TRP A 80 -11.61 4.94 -2.35
C TRP A 80 -12.59 5.40 -3.43
N PRO A 81 -13.03 6.67 -3.39
CA PRO A 81 -13.82 7.23 -4.47
C PRO A 81 -13.02 7.20 -5.78
N GLU A 82 -13.74 7.09 -6.90
CA GLU A 82 -13.17 7.10 -8.25
C GLU A 82 -12.22 5.93 -8.56
N PHE A 83 -12.26 4.87 -7.75
CA PHE A 83 -11.52 3.65 -8.06
C PHE A 83 -11.94 3.07 -9.43
N PRO A 84 -10.99 2.85 -10.36
CA PRO A 84 -11.31 2.43 -11.72
C PRO A 84 -12.02 1.07 -11.78
N MET A 85 -13.10 0.97 -12.57
CA MET A 85 -13.82 -0.31 -12.76
C MET A 85 -12.92 -1.37 -13.39
N GLU A 86 -11.97 -0.97 -14.23
CA GLU A 86 -11.01 -1.88 -14.87
C GLU A 86 -10.06 -2.54 -13.86
N LEU A 87 -9.96 -1.97 -12.66
CA LEU A 87 -9.18 -2.51 -11.56
C LEU A 87 -10.06 -3.21 -10.52
N GLN A 88 -11.38 -3.32 -10.70
CA GLN A 88 -12.26 -3.86 -9.67
C GLN A 88 -12.14 -5.38 -9.48
N ASP A 89 -11.69 -6.09 -10.51
CA ASP A 89 -11.44 -7.53 -10.43
C ASP A 89 -10.21 -7.82 -9.54
N SER A 90 -10.41 -8.60 -8.48
CA SER A 90 -9.35 -9.10 -7.58
C SER A 90 -8.31 -9.93 -8.34
N LEU A 91 -7.05 -9.94 -7.86
CA LEU A 91 -6.01 -10.84 -8.35
C LEU A 91 -6.36 -12.29 -7.96
N MET A 92 -7.25 -12.93 -8.72
CA MET A 92 -7.57 -14.34 -8.52
C MET A 92 -6.30 -15.21 -8.57
N PRO A 93 -6.15 -16.27 -7.74
CA PRO A 93 -4.87 -16.97 -7.52
C PRO A 93 -4.37 -17.81 -8.71
N SER A 94 -5.04 -17.80 -9.86
CA SER A 94 -4.90 -18.85 -10.87
C SER A 94 -4.16 -18.43 -12.15
N ALA A 95 -3.81 -17.16 -12.35
CA ALA A 95 -3.26 -16.73 -13.64
C ALA A 95 -2.16 -15.66 -13.55
N VAL A 96 -0.92 -16.18 -13.50
CA VAL A 96 0.29 -15.62 -14.13
C VAL A 96 1.01 -14.49 -13.40
N SER A 97 2.28 -14.75 -13.09
CA SER A 97 3.31 -13.82 -12.59
C SER A 97 3.42 -12.49 -13.35
N THR A 98 2.98 -12.44 -14.60
CA THR A 98 2.92 -11.24 -15.44
C THR A 98 1.80 -10.27 -15.04
N CYS A 99 0.72 -10.75 -14.40
CA CYS A 99 -0.43 -9.92 -14.01
C CYS A 99 -0.13 -9.03 -12.80
N VAL A 100 0.67 -9.51 -11.85
CA VAL A 100 0.95 -8.81 -10.57
C VAL A 100 1.61 -7.46 -10.80
N TRP A 101 2.63 -7.40 -11.67
CA TRP A 101 3.32 -6.15 -11.98
C TRP A 101 2.43 -5.13 -12.71
N VAL A 102 1.51 -5.61 -13.55
CA VAL A 102 0.55 -4.74 -14.25
C VAL A 102 -0.45 -4.16 -13.26
N VAL A 103 -1.00 -5.00 -12.38
CA VAL A 103 -1.93 -4.55 -11.35
C VAL A 103 -1.23 -3.61 -10.36
N GLU A 104 -0.06 -3.97 -9.85
CA GLU A 104 0.75 -3.11 -8.98
C GLU A 104 0.99 -1.75 -9.63
N LYS A 105 1.40 -1.72 -10.91
CA LYS A 105 1.64 -0.47 -11.62
C LYS A 105 0.36 0.38 -11.70
N ASN A 106 -0.77 -0.22 -12.03
CA ASN A 106 -2.04 0.51 -12.13
C ASN A 106 -2.50 1.03 -10.76
N LEU A 107 -2.35 0.24 -9.71
CA LEU A 107 -2.65 0.65 -8.33
C LEU A 107 -1.73 1.79 -7.87
N ALA A 108 -0.43 1.69 -8.16
CA ALA A 108 0.53 2.75 -7.86
C ALA A 108 0.20 4.04 -8.62
N GLN A 109 -0.23 3.95 -9.89
CA GLN A 109 -0.69 5.10 -10.66
C GLN A 109 -1.94 5.73 -10.06
N PHE A 110 -2.94 4.93 -9.68
CA PHE A 110 -4.13 5.41 -9.02
C PHE A 110 -3.80 6.11 -7.69
N TYR A 111 -3.02 5.45 -6.82
CA TYR A 111 -2.57 6.02 -5.55
C TYR A 111 -1.82 7.34 -5.72
N THR A 112 -0.84 7.38 -6.63
CA THR A 112 -0.02 8.58 -6.86
C THR A 112 -0.84 9.74 -7.40
N GLN A 113 -1.79 9.47 -8.29
CA GLN A 113 -2.70 10.48 -8.83
C GLN A 113 -3.66 10.98 -7.75
N ALA A 114 -4.33 10.08 -7.02
CA ALA A 114 -5.23 10.44 -5.93
C ALA A 114 -4.52 11.27 -4.85
N PHE A 115 -3.27 10.93 -4.49
CA PHE A 115 -2.49 11.72 -3.54
C PHE A 115 -2.17 13.11 -4.09
N PHE A 116 -1.74 13.20 -5.35
CA PHE A 116 -1.44 14.48 -5.98
C PHE A 116 -2.67 15.39 -6.04
N ASP A 117 -3.84 14.84 -6.40
CA ASP A 117 -5.08 15.60 -6.53
C ASP A 117 -5.57 16.16 -5.19
N ASN A 118 -5.25 15.49 -4.08
CA ASN A 118 -5.66 15.91 -2.74
C ASN A 118 -4.63 16.78 -2.01
N PHE A 119 -3.33 16.54 -2.20
CA PHE A 119 -2.26 17.20 -1.45
C PHE A 119 -1.40 18.15 -2.30
N GLY A 120 -1.56 18.18 -3.62
CA GLY A 120 -0.86 19.09 -4.53
C GLY A 120 0.64 18.81 -4.69
N ARG A 121 1.11 17.62 -4.31
CA ARG A 121 2.50 17.18 -4.42
C ARG A 121 2.59 15.67 -4.69
N PRO A 122 3.70 15.15 -5.23
CA PRO A 122 3.88 13.71 -5.34
C PRO A 122 3.96 13.05 -3.94
N PRO A 123 3.43 11.82 -3.78
CA PRO A 123 3.67 11.04 -2.58
C PRO A 123 5.08 10.45 -2.56
N ILE A 124 5.45 9.96 -1.39
CA ILE A 124 6.57 9.06 -1.18
C ILE A 124 6.10 7.66 -1.57
N VAL A 125 6.90 6.98 -2.40
CA VAL A 125 6.64 5.60 -2.83
C VAL A 125 7.50 4.62 -2.02
N PRO A 126 7.12 3.33 -1.92
CA PRO A 126 7.97 2.31 -1.32
C PRO A 126 9.35 2.24 -1.99
N HIS A 127 10.41 2.10 -1.18
CA HIS A 127 11.79 2.03 -1.67
C HIS A 127 12.38 0.63 -1.45
N LEU A 128 13.18 0.19 -2.42
CA LEU A 128 14.01 -1.02 -2.27
C LEU A 128 15.15 -0.74 -1.27
N ILE A 129 15.54 -1.74 -0.50
CA ILE A 129 16.76 -1.68 0.30
C ILE A 129 17.99 -1.60 -0.63
N PRO A 130 19.07 -0.88 -0.23
CA PRO A 130 20.30 -0.77 -1.01
C PRO A 130 21.02 -2.09 -1.28
#